data_AF-A0A2J8IX97-F1
#
_entry.id   AF-A0A2J8IX97-F1
#
_cell.length_a   1.000
_cell.length_b   1.000
_cell.length_c   1.000
_cell.angle_alpha   90.00
_cell.angle_beta   90.00
_cell.angle_gamma   90.00
#
_symmetry.space_group_name_H-M   'P 1'
#
loop_
_entity.id
_entity.type
_entity.pdbx_description
1 polymer ?
#
loop_
_entity_poly.entity_id
_entity_poly.type
_entity_poly.pdbx_seq_one_letter_code
_entity_poly.pdbx_strand_id
1 'polypeptide(L)'
;MPPHDLLARVGQICVEQKQQLEAGPEKAKLKSFSAKIVQLLKEWTEAFPYDFQDEKAMAELKAITHRVTQCDEENGTVKKAIAQMTQSLLLSLAARSQLQELREKLRPPAVDKGPILKTKPPAAQKDILGVCCDPLVLAQQLTHIELDRVSSIYPEDLMQIVSHMDSLDNHRCRGDLTKTYSLEAYDNWFNCLSMLVATEVCRVVKKKHRTRMLEFFIDVARECFNIGNFNSMMAIISGMNLSPVARLKKTWSKVKTAKFDVLEHHMDPSSNFCNYRTALQGATQRSQMANSSREKIVIPVFNLFVKDIYFLHKIHTNHLPNGHINFKVDGLVAELGVTGNCIYPGPWFQPGPTRERALSTPVGLEKFWEISRQIHEFMTWTQVECPFEKDKKIQSYLLTAPIYSEEALFVASFESEGPENHMEKDSWKTLRTTLLNRA
;
A
#
# COMPACT_ATOMS: atom_id res chain seq x y z
N MET A 1 21.20 -4.47 -4.78
CA MET A 1 22.04 -5.64 -4.46
C MET A 1 21.16 -6.62 -3.70
N PRO A 2 21.10 -7.90 -4.11
CA PRO A 2 20.39 -8.93 -3.37
C PRO A 2 20.87 -9.05 -1.90
N PRO A 3 20.01 -9.41 -0.94
CA PRO A 3 20.39 -9.52 0.47
C PRO A 3 21.56 -10.48 0.72
N HIS A 4 21.60 -11.64 0.04
CA HIS A 4 22.70 -12.61 0.18
C HIS A 4 24.06 -12.06 -0.29
N ASP A 5 24.09 -11.25 -1.36
CA ASP A 5 25.32 -10.60 -1.83
C ASP A 5 25.80 -9.55 -0.83
N LEU A 6 24.86 -8.80 -0.23
CA LEU A 6 25.19 -7.82 0.80
C LEU A 6 25.71 -8.50 2.07
N LEU A 7 25.10 -9.61 2.49
CA LEU A 7 25.58 -10.44 3.61
C LEU A 7 26.97 -11.00 3.32
N ALA A 8 27.22 -11.54 2.13
CA ALA A 8 28.54 -12.03 1.73
C ALA A 8 29.60 -10.92 1.83
N ARG A 9 29.27 -9.71 1.40
CA ARG A 9 30.16 -8.54 1.50
C ARG A 9 30.42 -8.13 2.96
N VAL A 10 29.40 -8.14 3.82
CA VAL A 10 29.56 -7.95 5.27
C VAL A 10 30.46 -9.04 5.85
N GLY A 11 30.28 -10.29 5.43
CA GLY A 11 31.12 -11.41 5.83
C GLY A 11 32.58 -11.24 5.41
N GLN A 12 32.85 -10.74 4.21
CA GLN A 12 34.19 -10.43 3.74
C GLN A 12 34.84 -9.33 4.58
N ILE A 13 34.12 -8.24 4.85
CA ILE A 13 34.61 -7.15 5.74
C ILE A 13 34.94 -7.70 7.14
N CYS A 14 34.12 -8.62 7.66
CA CYS A 14 34.41 -9.28 8.93
C CYS A 14 35.74 -10.07 8.89
N VAL A 15 36.04 -10.74 7.79
CA VAL A 15 37.30 -11.50 7.61
C VAL A 15 38.49 -10.55 7.52
N GLU A 16 38.41 -9.53 6.66
CA GLU A 16 39.48 -8.55 6.47
C GLU A 16 39.80 -7.80 7.77
N GLN A 17 38.77 -7.35 8.49
CA GLN A 17 38.93 -6.64 9.75
C GLN A 17 39.49 -7.55 10.85
N LYS A 18 39.10 -8.83 10.88
CA LYS A 18 39.65 -9.82 11.81
C LYS A 18 41.15 -10.03 11.56
N GLN A 19 41.55 -10.25 10.31
CA GLN A 19 42.96 -10.42 9.94
C GLN A 19 43.82 -9.20 10.32
N GLN A 20 43.30 -7.99 10.13
CA GLN A 20 44.01 -6.76 10.52
C GLN A 20 44.15 -6.60 12.04
N LEU A 21 43.10 -6.95 12.80
CA LEU A 21 43.07 -6.78 14.26
C LEU A 21 43.80 -7.91 15.01
N GLU A 22 43.89 -9.12 14.45
CA GLU A 22 44.68 -10.23 15.00
C GLU A 22 46.19 -10.01 14.83
N ALA A 23 46.61 -9.24 13.82
CA ALA A 23 48.00 -8.86 13.60
C ALA A 23 48.51 -7.76 14.56
N GLY A 24 47.62 -7.13 15.34
CA GLY A 24 47.95 -6.01 16.25
C GLY A 24 47.72 -6.33 17.73
N PRO A 25 48.23 -5.51 18.67
CA PRO A 25 48.11 -5.73 20.11
C PRO A 25 46.72 -5.44 20.70
N GLU A 26 45.70 -5.20 19.87
CA GLU A 26 44.43 -4.57 20.27
C GLU A 26 43.22 -5.53 20.32
N LYS A 27 43.32 -6.64 21.07
CA LYS A 27 42.21 -7.59 21.29
C LYS A 27 40.88 -6.93 21.72
N ALA A 28 40.93 -5.79 22.42
CA ALA A 28 39.75 -5.03 22.82
C ALA A 28 38.95 -4.45 21.63
N LYS A 29 39.62 -4.06 20.53
CA LYS A 29 38.95 -3.55 19.32
C LYS A 29 38.21 -4.67 18.57
N LEU A 30 38.75 -5.89 18.60
CA LEU A 30 38.10 -7.07 18.02
C LEU A 30 36.78 -7.40 18.74
N LYS A 31 36.77 -7.40 20.08
CA LYS A 31 35.55 -7.59 20.88
C LYS A 31 34.49 -6.52 20.58
N SER A 32 34.89 -5.24 20.46
CA SER A 32 33.97 -4.14 20.12
C SER A 32 33.40 -4.28 18.71
N PHE A 33 34.21 -4.69 17.73
CA PHE A 33 33.77 -4.94 16.36
C PHE A 33 32.75 -6.09 16.29
N SER A 34 33.05 -7.23 16.93
CA SER A 34 32.14 -8.37 17.03
C SER A 34 30.77 -7.98 17.59
N ALA A 35 30.73 -7.18 18.65
CA ALA A 35 29.48 -6.70 19.24
C ALA A 35 28.66 -5.83 18.26
N LYS A 36 29.32 -4.96 17.48
CA LYS A 36 28.65 -4.13 16.47
C LYS A 36 28.08 -4.95 15.31
N ILE A 37 28.80 -5.98 14.86
CA ILE A 37 28.29 -6.90 13.83
C ILE A 37 27.07 -7.66 14.34
N VAL A 38 27.09 -8.15 15.58
CA VAL A 38 25.91 -8.82 16.16
C VAL A 38 24.73 -7.87 16.27
N GLN A 39 24.95 -6.61 16.68
CA GLN A 39 23.89 -5.60 16.72
C GLN A 39 23.31 -5.33 15.32
N LEU A 40 24.15 -5.17 14.31
CA LEU A 40 23.73 -4.98 12.92
C LEU A 40 22.89 -6.16 12.41
N LEU A 41 23.35 -7.40 12.62
CA LEU A 41 22.62 -8.60 12.21
C LEU A 41 21.30 -8.73 12.97
N LYS A 42 21.28 -8.37 14.25
CA LYS A 42 20.07 -8.39 15.07
C LYS A 42 19.03 -7.42 14.51
N GLU A 43 19.41 -6.16 14.31
CA GLU A 43 18.53 -5.13 13.75
C GLU A 43 18.01 -5.55 12.36
N TRP A 44 18.85 -6.12 11.51
CA TRP A 44 18.45 -6.58 10.18
C TRP A 44 17.46 -7.76 10.25
N THR A 45 17.76 -8.78 11.05
CA THR A 45 16.88 -9.96 11.19
C THR A 45 15.54 -9.64 11.87
N GLU A 46 15.50 -8.63 12.73
CA GLU A 46 14.27 -8.14 13.37
C GLU A 46 13.45 -7.25 12.41
N ALA A 47 14.10 -6.38 11.63
CA ALA A 47 13.42 -5.46 10.72
C ALA A 47 12.98 -6.13 9.40
N PHE A 48 13.80 -7.02 8.83
CA PHE A 48 13.59 -7.65 7.52
C PHE A 48 13.86 -9.16 7.59
N PRO A 49 13.06 -9.94 8.33
CA PRO A 49 13.30 -11.38 8.48
C PRO A 49 13.29 -12.14 7.14
N TYR A 50 12.58 -11.65 6.12
CA TYR A 50 12.45 -12.32 4.81
C TYR A 50 13.66 -12.23 3.91
N ASP A 51 14.58 -11.29 4.18
CA ASP A 51 15.88 -11.27 3.51
C ASP A 51 16.68 -12.57 3.75
N PHE A 52 16.31 -13.31 4.81
CA PHE A 52 16.89 -14.58 5.22
C PHE A 52 16.01 -15.79 4.91
N GLN A 53 15.02 -15.67 4.02
CA GLN A 53 14.22 -16.84 3.60
C GLN A 53 15.00 -17.80 2.68
N ASP A 54 15.95 -17.26 1.92
CA ASP A 54 16.75 -18.02 0.96
C ASP A 54 17.90 -18.76 1.66
N GLU A 55 18.20 -19.98 1.20
CA GLU A 55 19.26 -20.81 1.76
C GLU A 55 20.64 -20.12 1.71
N LYS A 56 20.93 -19.35 0.66
CA LYS A 56 22.20 -18.61 0.53
C LYS A 56 22.32 -17.53 1.60
N ALA A 57 21.27 -16.75 1.81
CA ALA A 57 21.26 -15.71 2.83
C ALA A 57 21.41 -16.30 4.25
N MET A 58 20.71 -17.41 4.53
CA MET A 58 20.87 -18.14 5.79
C MET A 58 22.25 -18.76 5.97
N ALA A 59 22.86 -19.27 4.90
CA ALA A 59 24.22 -19.79 4.94
C ALA A 59 25.24 -18.69 5.27
N GLU A 60 25.11 -17.51 4.65
CA GLU A 60 25.97 -16.37 4.95
C GLU A 60 25.78 -15.86 6.39
N LEU A 61 24.54 -15.73 6.86
CA LEU A 61 24.26 -15.37 8.26
C LEU A 61 24.92 -16.35 9.24
N LYS A 62 24.81 -17.67 8.98
CA LYS A 62 25.47 -18.71 9.78
C LYS A 62 26.99 -18.60 9.73
N ALA A 63 27.55 -18.31 8.57
CA ALA A 63 29.00 -18.14 8.41
C ALA A 63 29.51 -16.92 9.20
N ILE A 64 28.82 -15.78 9.12
CA ILE A 64 29.19 -14.56 9.87
C ILE A 64 29.08 -14.80 11.37
N THR A 65 27.93 -15.33 11.84
CA THR A 65 27.70 -15.58 13.26
C THR A 65 28.68 -16.59 13.84
N HIS A 66 29.01 -17.67 13.12
CA HIS A 66 30.04 -18.62 13.54
C HIS A 66 31.40 -17.94 13.73
N ARG A 67 31.83 -17.13 12.75
CA ARG A 67 33.09 -16.37 12.84
C ARG A 67 33.12 -15.41 14.03
N VAL A 68 32.01 -14.72 14.29
CA VAL A 68 31.91 -13.77 15.40
C VAL A 68 31.93 -14.46 16.77
N THR A 69 31.33 -15.66 16.89
CA THR A 69 31.38 -16.43 18.14
C THR A 69 32.77 -16.93 18.51
N GLN A 70 33.65 -17.16 17.53
CA GLN A 70 35.04 -17.56 17.80
C GLN A 70 35.87 -16.45 18.48
N CYS A 71 35.37 -15.21 18.52
CA CYS A 71 36.05 -14.09 19.15
C CYS A 71 35.64 -13.85 20.63
N ASP A 72 34.66 -14.60 21.16
CA ASP A 72 34.09 -14.43 22.51
C ASP A 72 34.48 -15.62 23.42
N GLU A 73 35.71 -15.61 23.96
CA GLU A 73 36.22 -16.71 24.80
C GLU A 73 35.83 -16.60 26.29
N GLU A 74 35.34 -15.45 26.79
CA GLU A 74 35.32 -15.19 28.24
C GLU A 74 33.93 -14.99 28.91
N ASN A 75 32.84 -14.69 28.19
CA ASN A 75 31.53 -14.44 28.85
C ASN A 75 30.29 -15.04 28.16
N GLY A 76 30.40 -15.58 26.94
CA GLY A 76 29.29 -16.24 26.23
C GLY A 76 28.09 -15.34 25.87
N THR A 77 28.18 -14.04 26.17
CA THR A 77 27.14 -13.04 25.91
C THR A 77 26.83 -12.89 24.43
N VAL A 78 27.85 -12.92 23.57
CA VAL A 78 27.67 -12.79 22.12
C VAL A 78 26.99 -14.04 21.56
N LYS A 79 27.41 -15.23 22.04
CA LYS A 79 26.80 -16.51 21.67
C LYS A 79 25.32 -16.57 22.06
N LYS A 80 24.96 -16.08 23.26
CA LYS A 80 23.56 -16.01 23.71
C LYS A 80 22.74 -15.05 22.85
N ALA A 81 23.26 -13.87 22.53
CA ALA A 81 22.59 -12.89 21.67
C ALA A 81 22.34 -13.45 20.26
N ILE A 82 23.33 -14.12 19.67
CA ILE A 82 23.19 -14.78 18.36
C ILE A 82 22.15 -15.89 18.40
N ALA A 83 22.13 -16.71 19.47
CA ALA A 83 21.15 -17.78 19.61
C ALA A 83 19.72 -17.22 19.71
N GLN A 84 19.51 -16.16 20.50
CA GLN A 84 18.22 -15.48 20.63
C GLN A 84 17.77 -14.86 19.31
N MET A 85 18.65 -14.14 18.63
CA MET A 85 18.41 -13.54 17.32
C MET A 85 17.99 -14.61 16.29
N THR A 86 18.76 -15.70 16.17
CA THR A 86 18.49 -16.79 15.23
C THR A 86 17.16 -17.47 15.55
N GLN A 87 16.86 -17.68 16.83
CA GLN A 87 15.59 -18.26 17.26
C GLN A 87 14.41 -17.36 16.88
N SER A 88 14.51 -16.05 17.15
CA SER A 88 13.49 -15.07 16.79
C SER A 88 13.24 -15.03 15.28
N LEU A 89 14.31 -15.02 14.49
CA LEU A 89 14.23 -15.05 13.02
C LEU A 89 13.48 -16.29 12.52
N LEU A 90 13.84 -17.48 13.01
CA LEU A 90 13.20 -18.73 12.59
C LEU A 90 11.71 -18.77 12.97
N LEU A 91 11.34 -18.23 14.14
CA LEU A 91 9.94 -18.11 14.55
C LEU A 91 9.17 -17.16 13.62
N SER A 92 9.73 -16.00 13.29
CA SER A 92 9.12 -15.04 12.35
C SER A 92 8.90 -15.65 10.96
N LEU A 93 9.91 -16.35 10.43
CA LEU A 93 9.82 -17.04 9.14
C LEU A 93 8.77 -18.16 9.16
N ALA A 94 8.73 -18.97 10.22
CA ALA A 94 7.75 -20.04 10.37
C ALA A 94 6.31 -19.50 10.51
N ALA A 95 6.10 -18.45 11.30
CA ALA A 95 4.79 -17.83 11.47
C ALA A 95 4.22 -17.33 10.14
N ARG A 96 5.05 -16.71 9.30
CA ARG A 96 4.59 -16.25 7.97
C ARG A 96 4.32 -17.39 7.01
N SER A 97 5.16 -18.43 7.00
CA SER A 97 4.93 -19.61 6.18
C SER A 97 3.58 -20.26 6.52
N GLN A 98 3.24 -20.38 7.81
CA GLN A 98 1.94 -20.88 8.26
C GLN A 98 0.77 -19.97 7.84
N LEU A 99 0.92 -18.65 7.99
CA LEU A 99 -0.08 -17.67 7.55
C LEU A 99 -0.33 -17.75 6.04
N GLN A 100 0.73 -17.91 5.24
CA GLN A 100 0.64 -18.05 3.80
C GLN A 100 -0.06 -19.35 3.41
N GLU A 101 0.27 -20.48 4.05
CA GLU A 101 -0.42 -21.74 3.82
C GLU A 101 -1.91 -21.68 4.18
N LEU A 102 -2.24 -21.09 5.34
CA LEU A 102 -3.63 -20.90 5.76
C LEU A 102 -4.37 -20.06 4.74
N ARG A 103 -3.76 -18.97 4.24
CA ARG A 103 -4.34 -18.11 3.21
C ARG A 103 -4.56 -18.85 1.90
N GLU A 104 -3.62 -19.66 1.43
CA GLU A 104 -3.80 -20.47 0.22
C GLU A 104 -4.88 -21.55 0.41
N LYS A 105 -5.04 -22.10 1.62
CA LYS A 105 -6.13 -23.05 1.94
C LYS A 105 -7.51 -22.38 2.02
N LEU A 106 -7.56 -21.15 2.51
CA LEU A 106 -8.77 -20.31 2.61
C LEU A 106 -9.09 -19.57 1.31
N ARG A 107 -8.18 -19.64 0.32
CA ARG A 107 -8.35 -19.03 -0.99
C ARG A 107 -9.61 -19.61 -1.66
N PRO A 108 -10.61 -18.78 -1.98
CA PRO A 108 -11.66 -19.18 -2.91
C PRO A 108 -10.96 -19.60 -4.22
N PRO A 109 -11.34 -20.70 -4.87
CA PRO A 109 -10.75 -21.08 -6.16
C PRO A 109 -10.68 -19.85 -7.03
N ALA A 110 -9.49 -19.59 -7.59
CA ALA A 110 -9.22 -18.42 -8.41
C ALA A 110 -10.43 -18.25 -9.31
N VAL A 111 -11.15 -17.15 -9.10
CA VAL A 111 -12.30 -16.90 -9.93
C VAL A 111 -11.71 -16.53 -11.28
N ASP A 112 -11.49 -17.56 -12.09
CA ASP A 112 -11.24 -17.47 -13.51
C ASP A 112 -12.44 -16.70 -14.05
N LYS A 113 -12.29 -15.37 -14.07
CA LYS A 113 -13.35 -14.41 -14.36
C LYS A 113 -14.67 -14.86 -13.75
N GLY A 114 -14.87 -14.61 -12.45
CA GLY A 114 -16.16 -14.82 -11.78
C GLY A 114 -17.29 -14.48 -12.71
N PRO A 115 -18.24 -15.41 -12.90
CA PRO A 115 -19.01 -15.54 -14.12
C PRO A 115 -19.40 -14.14 -14.50
N ILE A 116 -18.79 -13.64 -15.58
CA ILE A 116 -19.17 -12.39 -16.19
C ILE A 116 -20.65 -12.60 -16.43
N LEU A 117 -21.49 -12.05 -15.54
CA LEU A 117 -22.91 -12.34 -15.54
C LEU A 117 -23.43 -11.66 -16.81
N LYS A 118 -23.45 -12.44 -17.90
CA LYS A 118 -24.11 -12.13 -19.16
C LYS A 118 -25.63 -12.07 -19.00
N THR A 119 -26.16 -12.21 -17.79
CA THR A 119 -27.58 -12.24 -17.52
C THR A 119 -27.92 -11.52 -16.21
N LYS A 120 -29.01 -10.75 -16.28
CA LYS A 120 -29.64 -9.97 -15.22
C LYS A 120 -29.67 -10.75 -13.89
N PRO A 121 -29.19 -10.20 -12.77
CA PRO A 121 -29.22 -10.90 -11.48
C PRO A 121 -30.65 -11.28 -11.10
N PRO A 122 -30.87 -12.42 -10.43
CA PRO A 122 -32.20 -12.85 -10.01
C PRO A 122 -32.84 -11.76 -9.14
N ALA A 123 -34.11 -11.44 -9.43
CA ALA A 123 -34.87 -10.32 -8.88
C ALA A 123 -35.06 -10.31 -7.34
N ALA A 124 -34.48 -11.28 -6.62
CA ALA A 124 -34.59 -11.46 -5.17
C ALA A 124 -33.36 -10.98 -4.37
N GLN A 125 -32.25 -10.57 -5.01
CA GLN A 125 -31.09 -10.10 -4.28
C GLN A 125 -31.31 -8.68 -3.74
N LYS A 126 -31.28 -8.53 -2.41
CA LYS A 126 -31.34 -7.22 -1.74
C LYS A 126 -30.18 -6.35 -2.19
N ASP A 127 -30.43 -5.05 -2.33
CA ASP A 127 -29.36 -4.10 -2.62
C ASP A 127 -28.59 -3.68 -1.38
N ILE A 128 -27.49 -2.93 -1.57
CA ILE A 128 -26.65 -2.51 -0.44
C ILE A 128 -27.48 -1.73 0.59
N LEU A 129 -28.42 -0.88 0.16
CA LEU A 129 -29.33 -0.14 1.04
C LEU A 129 -30.27 -1.05 1.83
N GLY A 130 -30.65 -2.20 1.28
CA GLY A 130 -31.42 -3.24 1.95
C GLY A 130 -30.60 -4.12 2.90
N VAL A 131 -29.27 -4.07 2.81
CA VAL A 131 -28.32 -4.77 3.69
C VAL A 131 -27.81 -3.86 4.81
N CYS A 132 -27.40 -2.64 4.46
CA CYS A 132 -26.92 -1.58 5.33
C CYS A 132 -27.44 -0.22 4.83
N CYS A 133 -28.15 0.50 5.68
CA CYS A 133 -28.67 1.83 5.36
C CYS A 133 -27.96 2.96 6.12
N ASP A 134 -26.96 2.63 6.94
CA ASP A 134 -26.14 3.58 7.68
C ASP A 134 -24.77 3.76 6.98
N PRO A 135 -24.49 4.96 6.43
CA PRO A 135 -23.22 5.24 5.75
C PRO A 135 -21.98 4.99 6.62
N LEU A 136 -22.05 5.33 7.92
CA LEU A 136 -20.92 5.17 8.84
C LEU A 136 -20.62 3.70 9.06
N VAL A 137 -21.66 2.88 9.29
CA VAL A 137 -21.49 1.43 9.46
C VAL A 137 -20.88 0.81 8.21
N LEU A 138 -21.32 1.22 7.01
CA LEU A 138 -20.73 0.69 5.78
C LEU A 138 -19.26 1.11 5.62
N ALA A 139 -18.92 2.37 5.90
CA ALA A 139 -17.54 2.85 5.88
C ALA A 139 -16.65 2.09 6.87
N GLN A 140 -17.15 1.77 8.06
CA GLN A 140 -16.44 0.94 9.05
C GLN A 140 -16.18 -0.48 8.53
N GLN A 141 -17.14 -1.10 7.83
CA GLN A 141 -16.94 -2.42 7.24
C GLN A 141 -15.97 -2.40 6.07
N LEU A 142 -15.97 -1.33 5.25
CA LEU A 142 -14.95 -1.12 4.22
C LEU A 142 -13.56 -1.00 4.85
N THR A 143 -13.43 -0.21 5.93
CA THR A 143 -12.18 -0.08 6.67
C THR A 143 -11.68 -1.41 7.25
N HIS A 144 -12.57 -2.29 7.74
CA HIS A 144 -12.19 -3.66 8.12
C HIS A 144 -11.56 -4.44 6.96
N ILE A 145 -12.19 -4.40 5.78
CA ILE A 145 -11.70 -5.12 4.60
C ILE A 145 -10.36 -4.55 4.13
N GLU A 146 -10.22 -3.23 4.12
CA GLU A 146 -8.98 -2.55 3.74
C GLU A 146 -7.83 -2.89 4.70
N LEU A 147 -8.05 -2.83 6.03
CA LEU A 147 -7.01 -3.15 7.01
C LEU A 147 -6.59 -4.63 6.93
N ASP A 148 -7.54 -5.55 6.75
CA ASP A 148 -7.24 -6.98 6.55
C ASP A 148 -6.37 -7.20 5.28
N ARG A 149 -6.70 -6.52 4.18
CA ARG A 149 -5.93 -6.63 2.94
C ARG A 149 -4.57 -5.93 3.03
N VAL A 150 -4.48 -4.73 3.60
CA VAL A 150 -3.22 -3.96 3.66
C VAL A 150 -2.23 -4.57 4.66
N SER A 151 -2.70 -5.23 5.72
CA SER A 151 -1.86 -5.98 6.66
C SER A 151 -1.10 -7.15 6.02
N SER A 152 -1.50 -7.50 4.79
CA SER A 152 -0.87 -8.53 3.97
C SER A 152 0.32 -8.04 3.16
N ILE A 153 0.54 -6.73 3.12
CA ILE A 153 1.60 -6.08 2.35
C ILE A 153 2.80 -5.88 3.27
N TYR A 154 3.95 -6.35 2.83
CA TYR A 154 5.21 -6.26 3.57
C TYR A 154 6.22 -5.36 2.86
N PRO A 155 7.29 -4.90 3.54
CA PRO A 155 8.29 -4.02 2.93
C PRO A 155 8.90 -4.60 1.64
N GLU A 156 9.10 -5.91 1.60
CA GLU A 156 9.69 -6.60 0.45
C GLU A 156 8.79 -6.54 -0.78
N ASP A 157 7.47 -6.57 -0.59
CA ASP A 157 6.49 -6.44 -1.67
C ASP A 157 6.64 -5.07 -2.34
N LEU A 158 6.79 -4.00 -1.54
CA LEU A 158 7.01 -2.64 -2.03
C LEU A 158 8.33 -2.49 -2.78
N MET A 159 9.41 -3.08 -2.24
CA MET A 159 10.73 -3.04 -2.88
C MET A 159 10.76 -3.82 -4.20
N GLN A 160 9.97 -4.90 -4.33
CA GLN A 160 9.82 -5.62 -5.58
C GLN A 160 9.19 -4.74 -6.66
N ILE A 161 8.12 -3.99 -6.36
CA ILE A 161 7.48 -3.06 -7.33
C ILE A 161 8.52 -2.09 -7.90
N VAL A 162 9.29 -1.49 -7.01
CA VAL A 162 10.33 -0.53 -7.35
C VAL A 162 11.37 -1.14 -8.30
N SER A 163 11.83 -2.36 -8.00
CA SER A 163 12.80 -3.07 -8.83
C SER A 163 12.25 -3.56 -10.18
N HIS A 164 10.97 -3.90 -10.25
CA HIS A 164 10.33 -4.39 -11.47
C HIS A 164 9.95 -3.26 -12.44
N MET A 165 9.58 -2.09 -11.94
CA MET A 165 9.28 -0.91 -12.76
C MET A 165 10.52 -0.41 -13.53
N ASP A 166 11.72 -0.57 -12.99
CA ASP A 166 13.00 -0.29 -13.68
C ASP A 166 13.25 -1.26 -14.87
N SER A 167 12.61 -2.44 -14.89
CA SER A 167 12.81 -3.46 -15.91
C SER A 167 11.88 -3.35 -17.12
N LEU A 168 10.90 -2.44 -17.10
CA LEU A 168 9.95 -2.28 -18.22
C LEU A 168 10.61 -1.73 -19.50
N ASP A 169 11.84 -1.22 -19.44
CA ASP A 169 12.67 -0.90 -20.62
C ASP A 169 13.29 -2.15 -21.27
N ASN A 170 13.19 -3.34 -20.67
CA ASN A 170 13.68 -4.60 -21.24
C ASN A 170 12.59 -5.68 -21.22
N HIS A 171 12.03 -5.99 -22.40
CA HIS A 171 10.99 -7.00 -22.68
C HIS A 171 11.36 -8.47 -22.35
N ARG A 172 12.07 -8.78 -21.25
CA ARG A 172 12.51 -10.15 -20.93
C ARG A 172 12.23 -10.67 -19.52
N CYS A 173 11.56 -9.92 -18.64
CA CYS A 173 11.30 -10.39 -17.27
C CYS A 173 9.81 -10.68 -17.03
N ARG A 174 9.21 -11.57 -17.83
CA ARG A 174 7.84 -12.10 -17.60
C ARG A 174 7.83 -13.39 -16.77
N GLY A 175 8.94 -13.68 -16.08
CA GLY A 175 9.22 -14.99 -15.49
C GLY A 175 9.53 -14.93 -14.00
N ASP A 176 8.76 -14.19 -13.20
CA ASP A 176 8.42 -14.59 -11.81
C ASP A 176 7.26 -13.73 -11.24
N LEU A 177 6.18 -13.55 -12.00
CA LEU A 177 4.96 -12.83 -11.59
C LEU A 177 4.21 -13.49 -10.41
N THR A 178 4.76 -14.54 -9.81
CA THR A 178 4.11 -15.33 -8.76
C THR A 178 4.23 -14.70 -7.36
N LYS A 179 5.06 -13.65 -7.18
CA LYS A 179 5.42 -13.10 -5.87
C LYS A 179 4.74 -11.78 -5.48
N THR A 180 3.99 -11.12 -6.37
CA THR A 180 3.27 -9.85 -6.10
C THR A 180 1.77 -10.02 -5.83
N TYR A 181 1.32 -11.21 -5.41
CA TYR A 181 -0.10 -11.52 -5.23
C TYR A 181 -0.79 -10.64 -4.18
N SER A 182 -0.09 -10.24 -3.11
CA SER A 182 -0.64 -9.36 -2.06
C SER A 182 -1.00 -7.96 -2.60
N LEU A 183 -0.13 -7.43 -3.46
CA LEU A 183 -0.26 -6.12 -4.10
C LEU A 183 -1.33 -6.12 -5.18
N GLU A 184 -1.30 -7.12 -6.06
CA GLU A 184 -2.35 -7.31 -7.07
C GLU A 184 -3.71 -7.53 -6.42
N ALA A 185 -3.79 -8.28 -5.32
CA ALA A 185 -5.03 -8.48 -4.57
C ALA A 185 -5.55 -7.19 -3.91
N TYR A 186 -4.66 -6.27 -3.51
CA TYR A 186 -5.04 -4.97 -2.95
C TYR A 186 -5.53 -4.01 -4.05
N ASP A 187 -4.81 -3.91 -5.17
CA ASP A 187 -5.26 -3.10 -6.31
C ASP A 187 -6.57 -3.62 -6.93
N ASN A 188 -6.70 -4.95 -7.02
CA ASN A 188 -7.95 -5.58 -7.44
C ASN A 188 -9.12 -5.22 -6.52
N TRP A 189 -8.91 -5.04 -5.22
CA TRP A 189 -9.97 -4.61 -4.30
C TRP A 189 -10.46 -3.19 -4.61
N PHE A 190 -9.55 -2.24 -4.85
CA PHE A 190 -9.90 -0.88 -5.25
C PHE A 190 -10.80 -0.87 -6.50
N ASN A 191 -10.40 -1.66 -7.52
CA ASN A 191 -11.15 -1.78 -8.78
C ASN A 191 -12.51 -2.46 -8.55
N CYS A 192 -12.56 -3.52 -7.74
CA CYS A 192 -13.80 -4.20 -7.38
C CYS A 192 -14.77 -3.26 -6.67
N LEU A 193 -14.31 -2.47 -5.68
CA LEU A 193 -15.14 -1.52 -4.95
C LEU A 193 -15.69 -0.42 -5.88
N SER A 194 -14.85 0.13 -6.76
CA SER A 194 -15.26 1.13 -7.75
C SER A 194 -16.37 0.60 -8.66
N MET A 195 -16.18 -0.63 -9.18
CA MET A 195 -17.15 -1.28 -10.06
C MET A 195 -18.42 -1.73 -9.32
N LEU A 196 -18.31 -2.11 -8.05
CA LEU A 196 -19.45 -2.43 -7.19
C LEU A 196 -20.34 -1.19 -7.01
N VAL A 197 -19.75 -0.03 -6.69
CA VAL A 197 -20.48 1.24 -6.55
C VAL A 197 -21.23 1.57 -7.84
N ALA A 198 -20.57 1.50 -8.99
CA ALA A 198 -21.21 1.71 -10.29
C ALA A 198 -22.33 0.70 -10.55
N THR A 199 -22.13 -0.56 -10.20
CA THR A 199 -23.13 -1.63 -10.35
C THR A 199 -24.36 -1.36 -9.50
N GLU A 200 -24.18 -1.01 -8.23
CA GLU A 200 -25.24 -0.66 -7.29
C GLU A 200 -26.08 0.53 -7.78
N VAL A 201 -25.46 1.51 -8.44
CA VAL A 201 -26.18 2.66 -9.01
C VAL A 201 -26.90 2.28 -10.30
N CYS A 202 -26.20 1.68 -11.27
CA CYS A 202 -26.74 1.41 -12.61
C CYS A 202 -27.84 0.34 -12.62
N ARG A 203 -27.80 -0.64 -11.70
CA ARG A 203 -28.83 -1.69 -11.64
C ARG A 203 -30.17 -1.19 -11.07
N VAL A 204 -30.20 -0.01 -10.44
CA VAL A 204 -31.42 0.56 -9.87
C VAL A 204 -32.27 1.18 -10.97
N VAL A 205 -33.40 0.52 -11.27
CA VAL A 205 -34.35 0.96 -12.30
C VAL A 205 -35.09 2.24 -11.92
N LYS A 206 -35.54 2.37 -10.66
CA LYS A 206 -36.36 3.52 -10.22
C LYS A 206 -35.48 4.73 -9.90
N LYS A 207 -35.64 5.83 -10.66
CA LYS A 207 -34.87 7.09 -10.48
C LYS A 207 -34.76 7.57 -9.03
N LYS A 208 -35.88 7.61 -8.27
CA LYS A 208 -35.87 8.05 -6.86
C LYS A 208 -34.94 7.20 -5.99
N HIS A 209 -34.94 5.88 -6.20
CA HIS A 209 -34.07 4.97 -5.46
C HIS A 209 -32.61 5.10 -5.90
N ARG A 210 -32.37 5.36 -7.18
CA ARG A 210 -31.03 5.61 -7.74
C ARG A 210 -30.41 6.89 -7.19
N THR A 211 -31.20 7.97 -7.07
CA THR A 211 -30.78 9.20 -6.39
C THR A 211 -30.36 8.91 -4.94
N ARG A 212 -31.17 8.14 -4.20
CA ARG A 212 -30.83 7.74 -2.83
C ARG A 212 -29.55 6.91 -2.75
N MET A 213 -29.31 6.04 -3.73
CA MET A 213 -28.09 5.22 -3.82
C MET A 213 -26.85 6.10 -3.98
N LEU A 214 -26.89 7.12 -4.86
CA LEU A 214 -25.80 8.08 -5.02
C LEU A 214 -25.56 8.89 -3.74
N GLU A 215 -26.62 9.46 -3.15
CA GLU A 215 -26.50 10.21 -1.89
C GLU A 215 -25.92 9.36 -0.76
N PHE A 216 -26.31 8.09 -0.69
CA PHE A 216 -25.76 7.14 0.27
C PHE A 216 -24.26 6.92 0.06
N PHE A 217 -23.80 6.64 -1.16
CA PHE A 217 -22.36 6.47 -1.42
C PHE A 217 -21.54 7.74 -1.23
N ILE A 218 -22.11 8.92 -1.49
CA ILE A 218 -21.48 10.21 -1.15
C ILE A 218 -21.27 10.31 0.37
N ASP A 219 -22.29 9.97 1.16
CA ASP A 219 -22.16 9.98 2.62
C ASP A 219 -21.17 8.90 3.11
N VAL A 220 -21.13 7.71 2.50
CA VAL A 220 -20.14 6.66 2.83
C VAL A 220 -18.72 7.14 2.53
N ALA A 221 -18.47 7.75 1.38
CA ALA A 221 -17.16 8.28 1.01
C ALA A 221 -16.70 9.37 2.00
N ARG A 222 -17.61 10.22 2.47
CA ARG A 222 -17.34 11.19 3.53
C ARG A 222 -16.99 10.52 4.86
N GLU A 223 -17.69 9.46 5.25
CA GLU A 223 -17.34 8.72 6.46
C GLU A 223 -15.99 8.00 6.32
N CYS A 224 -15.65 7.49 5.14
CA CYS A 224 -14.31 6.98 4.84
C CYS A 224 -13.23 8.08 5.04
N PHE A 225 -13.45 9.30 4.54
CA PHE A 225 -12.57 10.45 4.80
C PHE A 225 -12.39 10.72 6.30
N ASN A 226 -13.50 10.79 7.04
CA ASN A 226 -13.50 11.05 8.49
C ASN A 226 -12.74 9.97 9.29
N ILE A 227 -12.81 8.72 8.85
CA ILE A 227 -12.09 7.58 9.46
C ILE A 227 -10.60 7.61 9.14
N GLY A 228 -10.18 8.28 8.05
CA GLY A 228 -8.82 8.19 7.51
C GLY A 228 -8.65 7.07 6.50
N ASN A 229 -9.75 6.52 5.96
CA ASN A 229 -9.75 5.55 4.89
C ASN A 229 -9.83 6.23 3.51
N PHE A 230 -8.69 6.77 3.06
CA PHE A 230 -8.63 7.51 1.80
C PHE A 230 -8.72 6.58 0.57
N ASN A 231 -8.26 5.33 0.68
CA ASN A 231 -8.32 4.36 -0.42
C ASN A 231 -9.77 4.05 -0.83
N SER A 232 -10.62 3.65 0.14
CA SER A 232 -12.03 3.37 -0.13
C SER A 232 -12.80 4.64 -0.54
N MET A 233 -12.47 5.80 0.04
CA MET A 233 -13.04 7.07 -0.40
C MET A 233 -12.78 7.30 -1.89
N MET A 234 -11.52 7.17 -2.32
CA MET A 234 -11.12 7.34 -3.72
C MET A 234 -11.78 6.31 -4.64
N ALA A 235 -11.89 5.04 -4.21
CA ALA A 235 -12.58 4.00 -4.99
C ALA A 235 -14.07 4.35 -5.20
N ILE A 236 -14.75 4.82 -4.15
CA ILE A 236 -16.17 5.20 -4.25
C ILE A 236 -16.37 6.39 -5.19
N ILE A 237 -15.53 7.43 -5.07
CA ILE A 237 -15.54 8.58 -5.99
C ILE A 237 -15.29 8.12 -7.43
N SER A 238 -14.28 7.26 -7.63
CA SER A 238 -13.93 6.70 -8.95
C SER A 238 -15.10 5.94 -9.57
N GLY A 239 -15.79 5.11 -8.78
CA GLY A 239 -16.96 4.36 -9.22
C GLY A 239 -18.12 5.25 -9.66
N MET A 240 -18.38 6.35 -8.94
CA MET A 240 -19.41 7.33 -9.32
C MET A 240 -19.02 8.16 -10.56
N ASN A 241 -17.72 8.35 -10.79
CA ASN A 241 -17.18 9.07 -11.95
C ASN A 241 -17.01 8.20 -13.20
N LEU A 242 -17.23 6.89 -13.12
CA LEU A 242 -17.29 6.03 -14.29
C LEU A 242 -18.37 6.54 -15.27
N SER A 243 -18.03 6.58 -16.55
CA SER A 243 -18.91 7.01 -17.65
C SER A 243 -20.36 6.49 -17.57
N PRO A 244 -20.65 5.19 -17.34
CA PRO A 244 -22.03 4.71 -17.21
C PRO A 244 -22.83 5.34 -16.05
N VAL A 245 -22.17 5.84 -15.01
CA VAL A 245 -22.82 6.55 -13.89
C VAL A 245 -22.87 8.06 -14.16
N ALA A 246 -21.76 8.66 -14.57
CA ALA A 246 -21.63 10.10 -14.82
C ALA A 246 -22.59 10.62 -15.91
N ARG A 247 -23.03 9.73 -16.81
CA ARG A 247 -23.96 10.04 -17.90
C ARG A 247 -25.43 10.17 -17.47
N LEU A 248 -25.80 9.72 -16.27
CA LEU A 248 -27.19 9.70 -15.76
C LEU A 248 -27.68 11.10 -15.33
N LYS A 249 -27.69 12.06 -16.27
CA LYS A 249 -27.90 13.50 -15.98
C LYS A 249 -29.23 13.77 -15.27
N LYS A 250 -30.29 13.01 -15.57
CA LYS A 250 -31.60 13.19 -14.92
C LYS A 250 -31.58 12.74 -13.47
N THR A 251 -30.79 11.71 -13.13
CA THR A 251 -30.57 11.30 -11.74
C THR A 251 -29.70 12.32 -11.01
N TRP A 252 -28.56 12.71 -11.58
CA TRP A 252 -27.64 13.68 -10.98
C TRP A 252 -28.31 15.03 -10.69
N SER A 253 -29.24 15.47 -11.54
CA SER A 253 -30.04 16.70 -11.30
C SER A 253 -30.88 16.68 -10.00
N LYS A 254 -31.04 15.51 -9.38
CA LYS A 254 -31.78 15.33 -8.11
C LYS A 254 -30.88 15.06 -6.91
N VAL A 255 -29.59 14.80 -7.14
CA VAL A 255 -28.61 14.57 -6.08
C VAL A 255 -28.11 15.92 -5.56
N LYS A 256 -27.93 16.04 -4.25
CA LYS A 256 -27.25 17.20 -3.65
C LYS A 256 -25.74 17.07 -3.84
N THR A 257 -25.20 17.60 -4.94
CA THR A 257 -23.80 17.39 -5.34
C THR A 257 -22.78 18.12 -4.47
N ALA A 258 -23.16 19.15 -3.70
CA ALA A 258 -22.21 19.95 -2.92
C ALA A 258 -21.25 19.12 -2.02
N LYS A 259 -21.74 18.03 -1.42
CA LYS A 259 -20.89 17.11 -0.64
C LYS A 259 -19.94 16.31 -1.54
N PHE A 260 -20.40 15.90 -2.71
CA PHE A 260 -19.60 15.18 -3.70
C PHE A 260 -18.52 16.09 -4.29
N ASP A 261 -18.86 17.32 -4.65
CA ASP A 261 -17.92 18.31 -5.18
C ASP A 261 -16.76 18.57 -4.20
N VAL A 262 -17.03 18.60 -2.89
CA VAL A 262 -15.99 18.70 -1.84
C VAL A 262 -15.09 17.45 -1.80
N LEU A 263 -15.66 16.26 -1.94
CA LEU A 263 -14.90 15.01 -1.98
C LEU A 263 -14.02 14.93 -3.23
N GLU A 264 -14.53 15.35 -4.39
CA GLU A 264 -13.76 15.45 -5.63
C GLU A 264 -12.62 16.46 -5.48
N HIS A 265 -12.85 17.61 -4.83
CA HIS A 265 -11.82 18.59 -4.56
C HIS A 265 -10.68 18.02 -3.71
N HIS A 266 -10.97 17.18 -2.71
CA HIS A 266 -9.94 16.50 -1.93
C HIS A 266 -9.09 15.54 -2.77
N MET A 267 -9.65 14.97 -3.84
CA MET A 267 -8.96 14.03 -4.73
C MET A 267 -8.53 14.63 -6.06
N ASP A 268 -8.53 15.96 -6.18
CA ASP A 268 -8.14 16.66 -7.39
C ASP A 268 -6.66 16.36 -7.73
N PRO A 269 -6.36 15.94 -8.98
CA PRO A 269 -5.00 15.55 -9.38
C PRO A 269 -4.03 16.73 -9.54
N SER A 270 -4.52 17.98 -9.53
CA SER A 270 -3.69 19.17 -9.68
C SER A 270 -2.65 19.27 -8.57
N SER A 271 -1.52 19.90 -8.89
CA SER A 271 -0.39 20.05 -7.96
C SER A 271 0.01 18.74 -7.28
N ASN A 272 -0.03 17.64 -8.05
CA ASN A 272 0.27 16.28 -7.58
C ASN A 272 -0.59 15.86 -6.37
N PHE A 273 -1.91 16.05 -6.44
CA PHE A 273 -2.85 15.69 -5.37
C PHE A 273 -2.62 16.43 -4.05
N CYS A 274 -2.31 17.74 -4.09
CA CYS A 274 -1.94 18.51 -2.89
C CYS A 274 -2.99 18.49 -1.77
N ASN A 275 -4.28 18.52 -2.12
CA ASN A 275 -5.39 18.50 -1.17
C ASN A 275 -5.46 17.16 -0.43
N TYR A 276 -5.35 16.06 -1.17
CA TYR A 276 -5.27 14.71 -0.60
C TYR A 276 -4.05 14.58 0.31
N ARG A 277 -2.87 15.05 -0.14
CA ARG A 277 -1.63 14.98 0.65
C ARG A 277 -1.74 15.76 1.97
N THR A 278 -2.37 16.93 1.94
CA THR A 278 -2.65 17.73 3.15
C THR A 278 -3.57 16.98 4.11
N ALA A 279 -4.64 16.37 3.59
CA ALA A 279 -5.56 15.57 4.40
C ALA A 279 -4.89 14.32 4.98
N LEU A 280 -4.05 13.63 4.20
CA LEU A 280 -3.25 12.49 4.64
C LEU A 280 -2.29 12.91 5.77
N GLN A 281 -1.58 14.03 5.63
CA GLN A 281 -0.68 14.55 6.67
C GLN A 281 -1.44 14.85 7.98
N GLY A 282 -2.62 15.45 7.90
CA GLY A 282 -3.48 15.66 9.07
C GLY A 282 -3.92 14.34 9.73
N ALA A 283 -4.22 13.31 8.94
CA ALA A 283 -4.52 11.97 9.46
C ALA A 283 -3.31 11.30 10.12
N THR A 284 -2.13 11.43 9.52
CA THR A 284 -0.85 10.96 10.07
C THR A 284 -0.57 11.60 11.43
N GLN A 285 -0.70 12.93 11.55
CA GLN A 285 -0.50 13.63 12.82
C GLN A 285 -1.52 13.18 13.88
N ARG A 286 -2.78 13.03 13.50
CA ARG A 286 -3.83 12.48 14.38
C ARG A 286 -3.48 11.08 14.88
N SER A 287 -2.92 10.23 14.03
CA SER A 287 -2.50 8.88 14.40
C SER A 287 -1.32 8.88 15.39
N GLN A 288 -0.34 9.76 15.19
CA GLN A 288 0.81 9.92 16.10
C GLN A 288 0.41 10.42 17.48
N MET A 289 -0.60 11.29 17.57
CA MET A 289 -1.12 11.86 18.82
C MET A 289 -2.37 11.13 19.34
N ALA A 290 -2.66 9.94 18.82
CA ALA A 290 -3.90 9.22 19.09
C ALA A 290 -4.06 8.81 20.56
N ASN A 291 -5.25 9.08 21.11
CA ASN A 291 -5.65 8.62 22.44
C ASN A 291 -6.60 7.41 22.36
N SER A 292 -7.01 7.03 21.16
CA SER A 292 -7.88 5.89 20.90
C SER A 292 -7.43 5.10 19.67
N SER A 293 -7.79 3.81 19.60
CA SER A 293 -7.47 2.97 18.43
C SER A 293 -8.11 3.47 17.14
N ARG A 294 -9.23 4.19 17.22
CA ARG A 294 -9.89 4.81 16.05
C ARG A 294 -9.05 5.89 15.41
N GLU A 295 -8.38 6.71 16.21
CA GLU A 295 -7.55 7.82 15.70
C GLU A 295 -6.27 7.35 15.01
N LYS A 296 -5.85 6.10 15.28
CA LYS A 296 -4.67 5.49 14.66
C LYS A 296 -4.85 5.11 13.19
N ILE A 297 -6.10 5.00 12.71
CA ILE A 297 -6.41 4.53 11.37
C ILE A 297 -5.94 5.56 10.32
N VAL A 298 -5.05 5.11 9.44
CA VAL A 298 -4.63 5.83 8.24
C VAL A 298 -4.50 4.81 7.12
N ILE A 299 -5.31 4.93 6.08
CA ILE A 299 -5.24 4.07 4.89
C ILE A 299 -5.03 5.00 3.69
N PRO A 300 -3.79 5.15 3.20
CA PRO A 300 -3.49 6.03 2.08
C PRO A 300 -4.08 5.48 0.79
N VAL A 301 -4.23 6.34 -0.22
CA VAL A 301 -4.47 5.89 -1.60
C VAL A 301 -3.20 5.16 -2.06
N PHE A 302 -3.29 3.83 -2.10
CA PHE A 302 -2.13 2.96 -2.22
C PHE A 302 -1.35 3.18 -3.52
N ASN A 303 -2.05 3.41 -4.63
CA ASN A 303 -1.44 3.65 -5.93
C ASN A 303 -0.64 4.97 -5.97
N LEU A 304 -1.05 5.99 -5.19
CA LEU A 304 -0.26 7.22 -5.05
C LEU A 304 0.96 7.00 -4.16
N PHE A 305 0.80 6.24 -3.07
CA PHE A 305 1.91 5.88 -2.19
C PHE A 305 3.00 5.09 -2.95
N VAL A 306 2.63 4.04 -3.69
CA VAL A 306 3.57 3.25 -4.52
C VAL A 306 4.26 4.13 -5.55
N LYS A 307 3.51 5.03 -6.20
CA LYS A 307 4.05 5.99 -7.15
C LYS A 307 5.12 6.88 -6.50
N ASP A 308 4.89 7.37 -5.28
CA ASP A 308 5.85 8.20 -4.54
C ASP A 308 7.13 7.41 -4.21
N ILE A 309 7.00 6.19 -3.70
CA ILE A 309 8.14 5.30 -3.42
C ILE A 309 8.95 5.03 -4.70
N TYR A 310 8.29 4.77 -5.82
CA TYR A 310 8.95 4.57 -7.11
C TYR A 310 9.69 5.83 -7.59
N PHE A 311 9.07 7.02 -7.52
CA PHE A 311 9.74 8.25 -7.93
C PHE A 311 10.91 8.59 -7.03
N LEU A 312 10.77 8.40 -5.71
CA LEU A 312 11.89 8.55 -4.78
C LEU A 312 13.03 7.63 -5.18
N HIS A 313 12.77 6.34 -5.41
CA HIS A 313 13.80 5.42 -5.89
C HIS A 313 14.46 5.89 -7.19
N LYS A 314 13.68 6.27 -8.21
CA LYS A 314 14.19 6.72 -9.51
C LYS A 314 15.04 7.99 -9.42
N ILE A 315 14.66 8.94 -8.58
CA ILE A 315 15.45 10.17 -8.34
C ILE A 315 16.77 9.82 -7.61
N HIS A 316 16.78 8.73 -6.84
CA HIS A 316 17.89 8.35 -5.97
C HIS A 316 18.84 7.28 -6.58
N THR A 317 18.49 6.61 -7.68
CA THR A 317 19.32 5.56 -8.32
C THR A 317 20.35 6.04 -9.34
N ASN A 318 20.60 7.35 -9.47
CA ASN A 318 21.68 7.81 -10.32
C ASN A 318 23.03 7.26 -9.82
N HIS A 319 23.74 6.50 -10.63
CA HIS A 319 25.15 6.19 -10.39
C HIS A 319 26.00 7.33 -10.94
N LEU A 320 27.04 7.73 -10.20
CA LEU A 320 28.08 8.58 -10.74
C LEU A 320 28.80 7.84 -11.88
N PRO A 321 29.44 8.55 -12.84
CA PRO A 321 30.18 7.92 -13.95
C PRO A 321 31.28 6.94 -13.51
N ASN A 322 31.73 7.01 -12.25
CA ASN A 322 32.68 6.10 -11.63
C ASN A 322 32.04 4.83 -11.01
N GLY A 323 30.74 4.61 -11.21
CA GLY A 323 29.99 3.47 -10.68
C GLY A 323 29.57 3.60 -9.21
N HIS A 324 30.00 4.63 -8.48
CA HIS A 324 29.53 4.90 -7.13
C HIS A 324 28.07 5.35 -7.14
N ILE A 325 27.33 5.03 -6.08
CA ILE A 325 25.97 5.55 -5.89
C ILE A 325 26.06 7.08 -5.76
N ASN A 326 25.27 7.83 -6.54
CA ASN A 326 25.24 9.28 -6.43
C ASN A 326 24.48 9.68 -5.16
N PHE A 327 25.23 10.13 -4.17
CA PHE A 327 24.69 10.55 -2.88
C PHE A 327 24.22 12.02 -2.86
N LYS A 328 24.45 12.80 -3.92
CA LYS A 328 24.11 14.22 -3.97
C LYS A 328 22.60 14.45 -4.08
N VAL A 329 22.04 15.28 -3.21
CA VAL A 329 20.65 15.79 -3.33
C VAL A 329 20.65 16.86 -4.40
N ASP A 330 20.16 16.55 -5.59
CA ASP A 330 19.76 17.60 -6.51
C ASP A 330 18.39 18.12 -6.04
N GLY A 331 18.21 19.45 -6.00
CA GLY A 331 17.06 20.15 -5.41
C GLY A 331 15.68 19.83 -6.00
N LEU A 332 15.55 18.80 -6.83
CA LEU A 332 14.31 18.33 -7.44
C LEU A 332 13.29 17.79 -6.41
N VAL A 333 13.75 17.33 -5.25
CA VAL A 333 12.88 16.84 -4.15
C VAL A 333 12.00 17.97 -3.58
N ALA A 334 12.43 19.23 -3.69
CA ALA A 334 11.64 20.40 -3.32
C ALA A 334 10.59 20.78 -4.38
N GLU A 335 10.84 20.49 -5.67
CA GLU A 335 9.91 20.80 -6.77
C GLU A 335 8.80 19.75 -6.95
N LEU A 336 9.04 18.49 -6.55
CA LEU A 336 8.07 17.40 -6.74
C LEU A 336 7.02 17.26 -5.61
N GLY A 337 7.06 18.12 -4.59
CA GLY A 337 6.07 18.14 -3.50
C GLY A 337 6.01 16.85 -2.67
N VAL A 338 7.07 16.02 -2.71
CA VAL A 338 7.15 14.74 -1.99
C VAL A 338 7.56 14.96 -0.52
N THR A 339 8.09 16.13 -0.19
CA THR A 339 8.21 16.58 1.20
C THR A 339 6.98 17.44 1.53
N GLY A 340 6.28 17.09 2.60
CA GLY A 340 5.04 17.75 3.06
C GLY A 340 5.23 19.19 3.57
N ASN A 341 5.96 20.03 2.82
CA ASN A 341 6.18 21.44 3.12
C ASN A 341 5.49 22.31 2.06
N CYS A 342 4.16 22.33 2.08
CA CYS A 342 3.43 23.54 1.74
C CYS A 342 3.49 24.52 2.92
N ILE A 343 4.68 25.02 3.26
CA ILE A 343 4.84 26.11 4.22
C ILE A 343 5.76 27.14 3.58
N TYR A 344 5.17 28.25 3.12
CA TYR A 344 5.89 29.52 3.11
C TYR A 344 6.30 29.80 4.57
N PRO A 345 7.59 29.88 4.92
CA PRO A 345 7.95 30.24 6.28
C PRO A 345 7.72 31.74 6.44
N GLY A 346 6.63 32.08 7.13
CA GLY A 346 6.48 33.40 7.76
C GLY A 346 7.53 33.58 8.88
N PRO A 347 7.93 34.83 9.20
CA PRO A 347 9.21 35.15 9.83
C PRO A 347 9.31 34.95 11.36
N TRP A 348 8.74 33.88 11.94
CA TRP A 348 8.67 33.74 13.42
C TRP A 348 9.23 32.44 14.01
N PHE A 349 10.04 31.67 13.29
CA PHE A 349 10.78 30.54 13.87
C PHE A 349 12.28 30.86 13.95
N GLN A 350 12.71 31.41 15.09
CA GLN A 350 14.13 31.45 15.44
C GLN A 350 14.45 30.26 16.36
N PRO A 351 15.30 29.29 15.95
CA PRO A 351 15.78 28.28 16.86
C PRO A 351 16.85 28.87 17.80
N GLY A 352 16.62 28.78 19.10
CA GLY A 352 17.58 29.17 20.13
C GLY A 352 18.82 28.24 20.16
N PRO A 353 19.94 28.68 20.75
CA PRO A 353 21.21 27.97 20.65
C PRO A 353 21.29 26.92 21.76
N THR A 354 21.12 25.64 21.41
CA THR A 354 21.57 24.56 22.29
C THR A 354 22.47 23.62 21.51
N ARG A 355 23.72 23.52 21.98
CA ARG A 355 24.79 22.68 21.45
C ARG A 355 24.33 21.23 21.35
N GLU A 356 24.18 20.72 20.14
CA GLU A 356 24.29 19.29 19.87
C GLU A 356 25.43 19.00 18.90
N ARG A 357 26.22 18.04 19.33
CA ARG A 357 27.48 17.61 18.74
C ARG A 357 27.14 16.87 17.45
N ALA A 358 27.16 17.58 16.32
CA ALA A 358 27.02 17.01 14.99
C ALA A 358 28.18 16.02 14.73
N LEU A 359 27.94 14.74 14.98
CA LEU A 359 28.64 13.68 14.27
C LEU A 359 28.18 13.75 12.83
N SER A 360 29.12 14.08 11.95
CA SER A 360 28.94 14.14 10.50
C SER A 360 28.27 12.86 9.98
N THR A 361 26.96 12.91 9.75
CA THR A 361 26.27 11.94 8.91
C THR A 361 26.82 12.08 7.49
N PRO A 362 27.37 11.02 6.88
CA PRO A 362 27.81 11.07 5.49
C PRO A 362 26.64 11.47 4.60
N VAL A 363 26.85 12.48 3.75
CA VAL A 363 25.87 13.20 2.88
C VAL A 363 25.27 12.29 1.79
N GLY A 364 24.74 11.13 2.18
CA GLY A 364 24.28 10.08 1.28
C GLY A 364 23.33 9.06 1.90
N LEU A 365 23.31 8.95 3.23
CA LEU A 365 22.35 8.13 3.97
C LEU A 365 20.94 8.75 4.01
N GLU A 366 20.82 10.06 3.79
CA GLU A 366 19.54 10.78 3.83
C GLU A 366 18.52 10.27 2.80
N LYS A 367 18.97 9.78 1.64
CA LYS A 367 18.11 9.27 0.56
C LYS A 367 17.43 7.95 0.93
N PHE A 368 18.22 7.00 1.42
CA PHE A 368 17.71 5.72 1.92
C PHE A 368 16.87 5.90 3.18
N TRP A 369 17.24 6.88 4.00
CA TRP A 369 16.49 7.25 5.18
C TRP A 369 15.07 7.73 4.82
N GLU A 370 14.87 8.55 3.78
CA GLU A 370 13.54 9.02 3.41
C GLU A 370 12.63 7.90 2.86
N ILE A 371 13.16 7.04 1.97
CA ILE A 371 12.41 5.85 1.50
C ILE A 371 12.08 4.93 2.69
N SER A 372 13.07 4.69 3.56
CA SER A 372 12.90 3.89 4.76
C SER A 372 11.86 4.50 5.70
N ARG A 373 11.86 5.82 5.87
CA ARG A 373 10.89 6.55 6.71
C ARG A 373 9.48 6.37 6.18
N GLN A 374 9.26 6.53 4.88
CA GLN A 374 7.92 6.38 4.27
C GLN A 374 7.42 4.93 4.32
N ILE A 375 8.29 3.96 4.04
CA ILE A 375 7.96 2.53 4.18
C ILE A 375 7.64 2.22 5.64
N HIS A 376 8.46 2.68 6.58
CA HIS A 376 8.25 2.44 8.00
C HIS A 376 6.92 3.03 8.47
N GLU A 377 6.64 4.29 8.13
CA GLU A 377 5.38 4.96 8.43
C GLU A 377 4.18 4.18 7.87
N PHE A 378 4.23 3.75 6.61
CA PHE A 378 3.19 2.90 6.03
C PHE A 378 3.04 1.57 6.77
N MET A 379 4.14 0.90 7.14
CA MET A 379 4.11 -0.34 7.93
C MET A 379 3.47 -0.14 9.31
N THR A 380 3.62 1.03 9.95
CA THR A 380 2.91 1.28 11.21
C THR A 380 1.40 1.33 11.02
N TRP A 381 0.93 1.85 9.88
CA TRP A 381 -0.49 1.93 9.57
C TRP A 381 -1.10 0.57 9.24
N THR A 382 -0.35 -0.32 8.58
CA THR A 382 -0.83 -1.67 8.23
C THR A 382 -1.01 -2.59 9.44
N GLN A 383 -0.41 -2.27 10.59
CA GLN A 383 -0.50 -3.03 11.83
C GLN A 383 -1.66 -2.57 12.75
N VAL A 384 -2.44 -1.57 12.34
CA VAL A 384 -3.57 -1.08 13.14
C VAL A 384 -4.72 -2.07 13.08
N GLU A 385 -5.09 -2.62 14.24
CA GLU A 385 -6.32 -3.41 14.37
C GLU A 385 -7.56 -2.53 14.21
N CYS A 386 -8.53 -2.99 13.43
CA CYS A 386 -9.76 -2.25 13.20
C CYS A 386 -10.63 -2.22 14.48
N PRO A 387 -10.92 -1.04 15.05
CA PRO A 387 -11.61 -0.92 16.33
C PRO A 387 -13.14 -0.97 16.23
N PHE A 388 -13.68 -1.09 15.02
CA PHE A 388 -15.12 -1.09 14.79
C PHE A 388 -15.72 -2.49 14.96
N GLU A 389 -17.00 -2.57 15.30
CA GLU A 389 -17.70 -3.86 15.34
C GLU A 389 -17.79 -4.47 13.94
N LYS A 390 -17.59 -5.79 13.84
CA LYS A 390 -17.59 -6.52 12.58
C LYS A 390 -18.99 -7.06 12.25
N ASP A 391 -19.58 -6.57 11.16
CA ASP A 391 -20.85 -7.11 10.64
C ASP A 391 -20.57 -8.08 9.47
N LYS A 392 -20.68 -9.38 9.75
CA LYS A 392 -20.43 -10.44 8.76
C LYS A 392 -21.39 -10.43 7.58
N LYS A 393 -22.63 -9.96 7.77
CA LYS A 393 -23.64 -9.91 6.70
C LYS A 393 -23.29 -8.81 5.69
N ILE A 394 -22.90 -7.64 6.18
CA ILE A 394 -22.45 -6.53 5.34
C ILE A 394 -21.16 -6.92 4.62
N GLN A 395 -20.18 -7.51 5.33
CA GLN A 395 -18.94 -7.94 4.70
C GLN A 395 -19.15 -9.02 3.64
N SER A 396 -19.99 -10.02 3.93
CA SER A 396 -20.34 -11.04 2.93
C SER A 396 -20.93 -10.39 1.70
N TYR A 397 -21.84 -9.42 1.85
CA TYR A 397 -22.40 -8.70 0.70
C TYR A 397 -21.32 -7.94 -0.08
N LEU A 398 -20.48 -7.15 0.59
CA LEU A 398 -19.42 -6.37 -0.05
C LEU A 398 -18.42 -7.24 -0.83
N LEU A 399 -18.13 -8.44 -0.33
CA LEU A 399 -17.15 -9.35 -0.92
C LEU A 399 -17.73 -10.26 -2.01
N THR A 400 -19.04 -10.51 -2.03
CA THR A 400 -19.66 -11.47 -2.96
C THR A 400 -20.78 -10.90 -3.82
N ALA A 401 -21.12 -9.61 -3.68
CA ALA A 401 -22.12 -8.97 -4.53
C ALA A 401 -21.70 -9.08 -6.01
N PRO A 402 -22.66 -9.34 -6.92
CA PRO A 402 -22.35 -9.41 -8.34
C PRO A 402 -21.91 -8.04 -8.85
N ILE A 403 -20.77 -8.00 -9.54
CA ILE A 403 -20.23 -6.80 -10.16
C ILE A 403 -20.46 -6.90 -11.66
N TYR A 404 -21.02 -5.86 -12.26
CA TYR A 404 -21.24 -5.80 -13.70
C TYR A 404 -19.91 -5.60 -14.44
N SER A 405 -19.79 -6.20 -15.62
CA SER A 405 -18.76 -5.77 -16.57
C SER A 405 -19.02 -4.35 -17.04
N GLU A 406 -18.01 -3.70 -17.61
CA GLU A 406 -18.15 -2.36 -18.20
C GLU A 406 -19.29 -2.30 -19.23
N GLU A 407 -19.37 -3.29 -20.13
CA GLU A 407 -20.46 -3.41 -21.10
C GLU A 407 -21.83 -3.51 -20.42
N ALA A 408 -21.96 -4.34 -19.38
CA ALA A 408 -23.20 -4.51 -18.64
C ALA A 408 -23.61 -3.24 -17.85
N LEU A 409 -22.65 -2.48 -17.34
CA LEU A 409 -22.90 -1.17 -16.72
C LEU A 409 -23.47 -0.19 -17.73
N PHE A 410 -22.91 -0.10 -18.94
CA PHE A 410 -23.44 0.77 -20.00
C PHE A 410 -24.85 0.37 -20.40
N VAL A 411 -25.13 -0.94 -20.48
CA VAL A 411 -26.47 -1.43 -20.80
C VAL A 411 -27.47 -1.03 -19.72
N ALA A 412 -27.17 -1.32 -18.46
CA ALA A 412 -28.02 -0.95 -17.34
C ALA A 412 -28.20 0.57 -17.22
N SER A 413 -27.16 1.35 -17.56
CA SER A 413 -27.21 2.81 -17.65
C SER A 413 -28.17 3.29 -18.73
N PHE A 414 -28.09 2.78 -19.96
CA PHE A 414 -29.00 3.15 -21.05
C PHE A 414 -30.44 2.68 -20.83
N GLU A 415 -30.64 1.51 -20.22
CA GLU A 415 -31.97 1.05 -19.80
C GLU A 415 -32.58 1.96 -18.73
N SER A 416 -31.74 2.49 -17.84
CA SER A 416 -32.12 3.41 -16.78
C SER A 416 -32.39 4.84 -17.27
N GLU A 417 -31.57 5.35 -18.18
CA GLU A 417 -31.68 6.65 -18.85
C GLU A 417 -31.20 6.52 -20.30
N GLY A 418 -32.17 6.52 -21.23
CA GLY A 418 -31.92 6.40 -22.66
C GLY A 418 -30.94 7.46 -23.20
N PRO A 419 -30.33 7.19 -24.37
CA PRO A 419 -29.29 8.03 -24.95
C PRO A 419 -29.77 9.46 -25.23
N GLU A 420 -28.95 10.45 -24.88
CA GLU A 420 -29.33 11.86 -24.96
C GLU A 420 -28.89 12.53 -26.27
N ASN A 421 -27.85 12.01 -26.92
CA ASN A 421 -27.28 12.56 -28.15
C ASN A 421 -27.03 11.48 -29.21
N HIS A 422 -26.62 11.88 -30.42
CA HIS A 422 -26.38 10.96 -31.54
C HIS A 422 -25.24 9.97 -31.26
N MET A 423 -24.15 10.41 -30.64
CA MET A 423 -23.03 9.52 -30.29
C MET A 423 -23.48 8.41 -29.34
N GLU A 424 -24.24 8.76 -28.30
CA GLU A 424 -24.77 7.77 -27.36
C GLU A 424 -25.79 6.83 -28.00
N LYS A 425 -26.61 7.32 -28.93
CA LYS A 425 -27.52 6.47 -29.70
C LYS A 425 -26.75 5.42 -30.50
N ASP A 426 -25.62 5.79 -31.08
CA ASP A 426 -24.79 4.88 -31.87
C ASP A 426 -23.98 3.91 -30.98
N SER A 427 -23.47 4.38 -29.84
CA SER A 427 -22.89 3.50 -28.81
C SER A 427 -23.90 2.49 -28.31
N TRP A 428 -25.13 2.91 -28.01
CA TRP A 428 -26.21 2.03 -27.57
C TRP A 428 -26.58 0.97 -28.61
N LYS A 429 -26.70 1.36 -29.89
CA LYS A 429 -26.94 0.41 -30.98
C LYS A 429 -25.81 -0.61 -31.12
N THR A 430 -24.56 -0.15 -31.04
CA THR A 430 -23.37 -1.02 -31.10
C THR A 430 -23.38 -2.02 -29.95
N LEU A 431 -23.54 -1.56 -28.71
CA LEU A 431 -23.63 -2.41 -27.51
C LEU A 431 -24.75 -3.44 -27.62
N ARG A 432 -25.94 -3.01 -28.06
CA ARG A 432 -27.08 -3.92 -28.24
C ARG A 432 -26.81 -4.97 -29.31
N THR A 433 -26.16 -4.60 -30.41
CA THR A 433 -25.80 -5.52 -31.50
C THR A 433 -24.75 -6.53 -31.02
N THR A 434 -23.72 -6.08 -30.31
CA THR A 434 -22.69 -6.95 -29.72
C THR A 434 -23.27 -7.94 -28.72
N LEU A 435 -24.23 -7.52 -27.89
CA LEU A 435 -24.91 -8.41 -26.96
C LEU A 435 -25.80 -9.43 -27.67
N LEU A 436 -26.57 -9.00 -28.68
CA LEU A 436 -27.43 -9.88 -29.47
C LEU A 436 -26.60 -10.93 -30.24
N ASN A 437 -25.41 -10.58 -30.71
CA ASN A 437 -24.52 -11.51 -31.42
C ASN A 437 -23.77 -12.48 -30.48
N ARG A 438 -23.82 -12.25 -29.16
CA ARG A 438 -23.16 -13.08 -28.13
C ARG A 438 -24.14 -13.97 -27.36
N ALA A 439 -25.44 -13.81 -27.57
CA ALA A 439 -26.53 -14.61 -27.04
C ALA A 439 -26.97 -15.63 -28.09
#